data_AF-A0A967WE23-F1
#
_entry.id   AF-A0A967WE23-F1
#
_cell.length_a   1.000
_cell.length_b   1.000
_cell.length_c   1.000
_cell.angle_alpha   90.00
_cell.angle_beta   90.00
_cell.angle_gamma   90.00
#
_symmetry.space_group_name_H-M   'P 1'
#
loop_
_entity.id
_entity.type
_entity.pdbx_description
1 polymer ?
#
loop_
_entity_poly.entity_id
_entity_poly.type
_entity_poly.pdbx_seq_one_letter_code
_entity_poly.pdbx_strand_id
1 'polypeptide(L)'
;MNGVVGMTELLETTGLNEEQGDYVATLRNSADVLLNLINDILDLSKIEAGRFELEHVRFELRHIVEEVADLLSHRAQQKGLELSVLIQHDVPEG
;
A
#
# COMPACT_ATOMS: atom_id res chain seq x y z
N MET A 1 -9.83 -13.81 -1.82
CA MET A 1 -9.76 -12.43 -1.34
C MET A 1 -10.42 -11.44 -2.28
N ASN A 2 -10.06 -11.41 -3.57
CA ASN A 2 -10.67 -10.46 -4.54
C ASN A 2 -12.20 -10.49 -4.58
N GLY A 3 -12.82 -11.66 -4.40
CA GLY A 3 -14.28 -11.75 -4.25
C GLY A 3 -14.80 -11.03 -3.01
N VAL A 4 -14.20 -11.26 -1.84
CA VAL A 4 -14.61 -10.62 -0.58
C VAL A 4 -14.44 -9.10 -0.67
N VAL A 5 -13.30 -8.62 -1.16
CA VAL A 5 -13.04 -7.18 -1.36
C VAL A 5 -14.08 -6.57 -2.31
N GLY A 6 -14.30 -7.19 -3.47
CA GLY A 6 -15.28 -6.69 -4.45
C GLY A 6 -16.73 -6.72 -3.93
N MET A 7 -17.11 -7.72 -3.14
CA MET A 7 -18.43 -7.75 -2.50
C MET A 7 -18.58 -6.68 -1.42
N THR A 8 -17.53 -6.40 -0.66
CA THR A 8 -17.51 -5.31 0.32
C THR A 8 -17.63 -3.94 -0.36
N GLU A 9 -16.90 -3.70 -1.45
CA GLU A 9 -17.02 -2.48 -2.26
C GLU A 9 -18.42 -2.31 -2.84
N LEU A 10 -19.04 -3.38 -3.35
CA LEU A 10 -20.41 -3.33 -3.84
C LEU A 10 -21.41 -3.00 -2.72
N LEU A 11 -21.25 -3.56 -1.52
CA LEU A 11 -22.10 -3.26 -0.37
C LEU A 11 -21.99 -1.80 0.06
N GLU A 12 -20.79 -1.20 0.01
CA GLU A 12 -20.59 0.23 0.28
C GLU A 12 -21.35 1.14 -0.68
N THR A 13 -21.66 0.68 -1.90
CA THR A 13 -22.50 1.43 -2.86
C THR A 13 -24.00 1.33 -2.58
N THR A 14 -24.42 0.55 -1.58
CA THR A 14 -25.83 0.38 -1.20
C THR A 14 -26.23 1.29 -0.05
N GLY A 15 -27.54 1.38 0.23
CA GLY A 15 -28.04 2.13 1.39
C GLY A 15 -27.82 1.37 2.69
N LEU A 16 -26.66 1.56 3.33
CA LEU A 16 -26.32 1.00 4.63
C LEU A 16 -26.81 1.90 5.76
N ASN A 17 -27.29 1.30 6.85
CA ASN A 17 -27.43 2.01 8.12
C ASN A 17 -26.07 2.11 8.84
N GLU A 18 -26.01 2.89 9.93
CA GLU A 18 -24.76 3.16 10.67
C GLU A 18 -24.06 1.87 11.15
N GLU A 19 -24.81 0.97 11.79
CA GLU A 19 -24.28 -0.31 12.29
C GLU A 19 -23.78 -1.22 11.16
N GLN A 20 -24.51 -1.28 10.04
CA GLN A 20 -24.10 -2.02 8.85
C GLN A 20 -22.85 -1.41 8.21
N GLY A 21 -22.72 -0.08 8.22
CA GLY A 21 -21.53 0.62 7.77
C GLY A 21 -20.29 0.22 8.57
N ASP A 22 -20.41 0.17 9.90
CA ASP A 22 -19.32 -0.27 10.79
C ASP A 22 -18.91 -1.72 10.56
N TYR A 23 -19.88 -2.61 10.31
CA TYR A 23 -19.60 -4.00 9.93
C TYR A 23 -18.85 -4.09 8.60
N VAL A 24 -19.30 -3.36 7.59
CA VAL A 24 -18.68 -3.34 6.26
C VAL A 24 -17.26 -2.77 6.33
N ALA A 25 -17.04 -1.70 7.10
CA ALA A 25 -15.72 -1.11 7.33
C ALA A 25 -14.76 -2.10 8.03
N THR A 26 -15.24 -2.81 9.04
CA THR A 26 -14.46 -3.85 9.74
C THR A 26 -14.11 -5.02 8.81
N LEU A 27 -15.05 -5.42 7.96
CA LEU A 27 -14.86 -6.46 6.94
C LEU A 27 -13.80 -6.04 5.93
N ARG A 28 -13.86 -4.80 5.44
CA ARG A 28 -12.87 -4.24 4.50
C ARG A 28 -11.47 -4.26 5.09
N ASN A 29 -11.31 -3.68 6.28
CA ASN A 29 -10.01 -3.64 6.96
C ASN A 29 -9.44 -5.05 7.17
N SER A 30 -10.29 -6.00 7.57
CA SER A 30 -9.87 -7.40 7.76
C SER A 30 -9.47 -8.06 6.43
N ALA A 31 -10.19 -7.77 5.35
CA ALA A 31 -9.90 -8.28 4.03
C ALA A 31 -8.58 -7.73 3.49
N ASP A 32 -8.31 -6.45 3.68
CA ASP A 32 -7.06 -5.80 3.25
C ASP A 32 -5.86 -6.36 4.01
N VAL A 33 -5.98 -6.50 5.34
CA VAL A 33 -4.92 -7.12 6.18
C VAL A 33 -4.63 -8.56 5.73
N LEU A 34 -5.67 -9.37 5.49
CA LEU A 34 -5.49 -10.76 5.06
C LEU A 34 -4.92 -10.84 3.64
N LEU A 35 -5.32 -9.96 2.73
CA LEU A 35 -4.78 -9.92 1.37
C LEU A 35 -3.28 -9.60 1.39
N ASN A 36 -2.87 -8.60 2.19
CA ASN A 36 -1.46 -8.27 2.36
C ASN A 36 -0.67 -9.46 2.92
N LEU A 37 -1.19 -10.13 3.95
CA LEU A 37 -0.54 -11.31 4.52
C LEU A 37 -0.41 -12.46 3.51
N ILE A 38 -1.43 -12.68 2.67
CA ILE A 38 -1.36 -13.66 1.58
C ILE A 38 -0.29 -13.27 0.57
N ASN A 39 -0.22 -11.99 0.17
CA ASN A 39 0.80 -11.50 -0.77
C ASN A 39 2.21 -11.69 -0.19
N ASP A 40 2.43 -11.35 1.08
CA ASP A 40 3.72 -11.53 1.76
C ASP A 40 4.15 -13.00 1.77
N ILE A 41 3.22 -13.93 2.06
CA ILE A 41 3.50 -15.38 2.03
C ILE A 41 3.81 -15.86 0.61
N LEU A 42 3.08 -15.37 -0.39
CA LEU A 42 3.32 -15.74 -1.79
C LEU A 42 4.66 -15.22 -2.28
N ASP A 43 5.04 -14.00 -1.91
CA ASP A 43 6.33 -13.41 -2.28
C ASP A 43 7.49 -14.12 -1.58
N LEU A 44 7.36 -14.44 -0.30
CA LEU A 44 8.32 -15.30 0.40
C LEU A 44 8.45 -16.67 -0.30
N SER A 45 7.33 -17.29 -0.67
CA SER A 45 7.32 -18.58 -1.38
C SER A 45 7.98 -18.50 -2.77
N LYS A 46 7.87 -17.36 -3.48
CA LYS A 46 8.60 -17.14 -4.74
C LYS A 46 10.10 -17.03 -4.49
N ILE A 47 10.52 -16.32 -3.45
CA ILE A 47 11.93 -16.17 -3.07
C ILE A 47 12.55 -17.53 -2.71
N GLU A 48 11.90 -18.30 -1.83
CA GLU A 48 12.40 -19.62 -1.39
C GLU A 48 12.45 -20.64 -2.53
N ALA A 49 11.53 -20.55 -3.49
CA ALA A 49 11.53 -21.41 -4.67
C ALA A 49 12.51 -20.95 -5.77
N GLY A 50 13.28 -19.89 -5.54
CA GLY A 50 14.20 -19.31 -6.53
C GLY A 50 13.48 -18.68 -7.73
N ARG A 51 12.19 -18.33 -7.60
CA ARG A 51 11.33 -17.73 -8.63
C ARG A 51 11.14 -16.22 -8.46
N PHE A 52 11.93 -15.58 -7.60
CA PHE A 52 11.92 -14.13 -7.44
C PHE A 52 12.96 -13.52 -8.38
N GLU A 53 12.49 -12.80 -9.40
CA GLU A 53 13.33 -12.12 -10.37
C GLU A 53 13.21 -10.60 -10.15
N LEU A 54 14.36 -9.93 -10.06
CA LEU A 54 14.39 -8.47 -10.04
C LEU A 54 14.25 -7.92 -11.46
N GLU A 55 13.29 -7.03 -11.65
CA GLU A 55 13.17 -6.30 -12.91
C GLU A 55 14.32 -5.30 -13.05
N HIS A 56 14.99 -5.35 -14.20
CA HIS A 56 16.06 -4.42 -14.55
C HIS A 56 15.52 -3.38 -15.51
N VAL A 57 14.98 -2.30 -14.95
CA VAL A 57 14.37 -1.19 -15.70
C VAL A 57 15.02 0.12 -15.32
N ARG A 58 15.00 1.11 -16.22
CA ARG A 58 15.33 2.49 -15.87
C ARG A 58 14.18 3.08 -15.07
N PHE A 59 14.51 3.81 -14.01
CA PHE A 59 13.54 4.48 -13.16
C PHE A 59 14.16 5.75 -12.58
N GLU A 60 13.34 6.77 -12.37
CA GLU A 60 13.78 8.04 -11.79
C GLU A 60 13.72 7.94 -10.26
N LEU A 61 14.84 7.58 -9.64
CA LEU A 61 14.92 7.37 -8.18
C LEU A 61 14.42 8.60 -7.39
N ARG A 62 14.80 9.79 -7.84
CA ARG A 62 14.42 11.06 -7.17
C ARG A 62 12.90 11.23 -7.13
N HIS A 63 12.25 10.99 -8.27
CA HIS A 63 10.79 11.08 -8.38
C HIS A 63 10.10 10.09 -7.44
N ILE A 64 10.55 8.83 -7.40
CA ILE A 64 9.98 7.81 -6.51
C ILE A 64 10.12 8.22 -5.03
N VAL A 65 11.28 8.74 -4.63
CA VAL A 65 11.50 9.18 -3.25
C VAL A 65 10.60 10.37 -2.91
N GLU A 66 10.42 11.31 -3.82
CA GLU A 66 9.52 12.47 -3.65
C GLU A 66 8.05 12.03 -3.51
N GLU A 67 7.56 11.13 -4.36
CA GLU A 67 6.19 10.59 -4.26
C GLU A 67 5.95 9.91 -2.90
N VAL A 68 6.91 9.13 -2.42
CA VAL A 68 6.83 8.47 -1.10
C VAL A 68 6.82 9.50 0.02
N ALA A 69 7.65 10.55 -0.08
CA ALA A 69 7.68 11.63 0.89
C ALA A 69 6.35 12.38 0.96
N ASP A 70 5.76 12.69 -0.19
CA ASP A 70 4.46 13.34 -0.30
C ASP A 70 3.35 12.49 0.34
N LEU A 71 3.33 11.19 0.05
CA LEU A 71 2.36 10.25 0.63
C LEU A 71 2.45 10.20 2.17
N LEU A 72 3.66 10.31 2.72
CA LEU A 72 3.90 10.26 4.17
C LEU A 72 3.80 11.64 4.85
N SER A 73 3.91 12.73 4.10
CA SER A 73 3.90 14.11 4.60
C SER A 73 2.65 14.41 5.43
N HIS A 74 1.47 13.97 4.96
CA HIS A 74 0.21 14.18 5.65
C HIS A 74 0.19 13.51 7.02
N ARG A 75 0.71 12.28 7.11
CA ARG A 75 0.78 11.53 8.37
C ARG A 75 1.80 12.15 9.34
N ALA A 76 2.90 12.69 8.83
CA ALA A 76 3.87 13.43 9.65
C ALA A 76 3.23 14.70 10.22
N GLN A 77 2.50 15.46 9.40
CA GLN A 77 1.82 16.69 9.81
C GLN A 77 0.73 16.43 10.85
N GLN A 78 -0.08 15.37 10.71
CA GLN A 78 -1.07 14.96 11.71
C GLN A 78 -0.45 14.67 13.09
N LYS A 79 0.83 14.28 13.12
CA LYS A 79 1.59 14.02 14.34
C LYS A 79 2.42 15.22 14.81
N GLY A 80 2.34 16.37 14.11
CA GLY A 80 3.17 17.54 14.39
C GLY A 80 4.66 17.32 14.13
N LEU A 81 5.01 16.38 13.24
CA LEU A 81 6.39 16.05 12.88
C LEU A 81 6.76 16.68 11.55
N GLU A 82 8.02 17.08 11.43
CA GLU A 82 8.62 17.49 10.16
C GLU A 82 9.17 16.26 9.43
N LEU A 83 8.86 16.14 8.14
CA LEU A 83 9.43 15.15 7.24
C LEU A 83 10.18 15.89 6.13
N SER A 84 11.49 15.65 6.05
CA SER A 84 12.38 16.27 5.07
C SER A 84 13.23 15.19 4.40
N VAL A 85 13.41 15.30 3.08
CA VAL A 85 14.20 14.37 2.28
C VAL A 85 15.45 15.07 1.76
N LEU A 86 16.59 14.39 1.87
CA LEU A 86 17.86 14.84 1.30
C LEU A 86 18.39 13.76 0.36
N ILE A 87 18.53 14.10 -0.92
CA ILE A 87 19.16 13.24 -1.92
C ILE A 87 20.43 13.95 -2.38
N GLN A 88 21.59 13.30 -2.24
CA GLN A 88 22.87 13.88 -2.60
C GLN A 88 22.97 14.10 -4.13
N HIS A 89 23.84 15.04 -4.51
CA HIS A 89 23.98 15.47 -5.91
C HIS A 89 24.70 14.43 -6.78
N ASP A 90 25.43 13.51 -6.18
CA ASP A 90 26.13 12.40 -6.84
C ASP A 90 25.26 11.17 -7.06
N VAL A 91 24.01 11.19 -6.59
CA VAL A 91 23.02 10.16 -6.88
C VAL A 91 22.55 10.30 -8.34
N PRO A 92 22.67 9.24 -9.18
CA PRO A 92 22.25 9.28 -10.58
C PRO A 92 20.76 9.56 -10.77
N GLU A 93 20.41 10.24 -11.87
CA GLU A 93 19.02 10.64 -12.16
C GLU A 93 18.15 9.52 -12.79
N GLY A 94 18.78 8.43 -13.27
CA GLY A 94 18.09 7.26 -13.86
C GLY A 94 18.06 7.24 -15.38
#